data_AF-A0A3C1V3Z4-F1
#
_entry.id   AF-A0A3C1V3Z4-F1
#
_cell.length_a   1.000
_cell.length_b   1.000
_cell.length_c   1.000
_cell.angle_alpha   90.00
_cell.angle_beta   90.00
_cell.angle_gamma   90.00
#
_symmetry.space_group_name_H-M   'P 1'
#
loop_
_entity.id
_entity.type
_entity.pdbx_description
1 polymer ?
#
loop_
_entity_poly.entity_id
_entity_poly.type
_entity_poly.pdbx_seq_one_letter_code
_entity_poly.pdbx_strand_id
1 'polypeptide(L)'
;MTTTTAPAALFNRDAFHQLLAESPLPDWADQQRRSCMDQLETLALPNRRQEHWMRTDLRMFKPDMWGLRPISASEPPTGLLAARFPSSNDQSRDVQTMGQPDYAGHFKTINGHVVQNEIDPALADQGVLFGTAEDVLASSGDVLKNHWLQIIDSKNDYFAALHGAFHRGSMILYVPPGVRIAEPIHCLAAIDDGGVDTSHVLVVLGEDAEATVLTETATCGTTGSGTGFHCGGTEIVVGKNALLRMVNVQNWDRGVWHVARQKAVIHENAKLQWTLAALGSRLSQVAQDVALVGKNAEAQVNGVMFTEGKQQLVYNTLQHHEAPSCRSDLLYKGALQDRSRLVWRGMIKVDKAAQKTDGYQRNDNLMLSEAARSDS
;
A
#
# COMPACT_ATOMS: atom_id res chain seq x y z
N MET A 1 -3.08 -35.08 -11.73
CA MET A 1 -1.67 -34.64 -11.84
C MET A 1 -1.31 -34.00 -10.51
N THR A 2 -0.49 -34.68 -9.72
CA THR A 2 0.04 -34.16 -8.45
C THR A 2 1.06 -33.07 -8.78
N THR A 3 0.65 -31.82 -8.67
CA THR A 3 1.56 -30.68 -8.66
C THR A 3 2.41 -30.80 -7.41
N THR A 4 3.67 -31.22 -7.60
CA THR A 4 4.70 -31.20 -6.57
C THR A 4 5.00 -29.74 -6.27
N THR A 5 4.31 -29.16 -5.29
CA THR A 5 4.62 -27.84 -4.75
C THR A 5 6.02 -27.94 -4.13
N ALA A 6 6.97 -27.17 -4.66
CA ALA A 6 8.22 -26.94 -3.95
C ALA A 6 7.87 -26.51 -2.51
N PRO A 7 8.58 -27.00 -1.48
CA PRO A 7 8.31 -26.58 -0.11
C PRO A 7 8.37 -25.05 -0.07
N ALA A 8 7.33 -24.42 0.47
CA ALA A 8 7.33 -22.97 0.64
C ALA A 8 8.56 -22.61 1.48
N ALA A 9 9.40 -21.69 1.00
CA ALA A 9 10.45 -21.13 1.83
C ALA A 9 9.74 -20.36 2.94
N LEU A 10 9.63 -20.94 4.14
CA LEU A 10 8.98 -20.34 5.29
C LEU A 10 9.58 -18.95 5.56
N PHE A 11 8.80 -18.03 6.12
CA PHE A 11 9.34 -16.80 6.72
C PHE A 11 10.12 -17.13 8.01
N ASN A 12 11.35 -17.63 7.84
CA ASN A 12 12.25 -18.07 8.91
C ASN A 12 13.64 -17.44 8.76
N ARG A 13 14.53 -17.70 9.73
CA ARG A 13 15.86 -17.09 9.78
C ARG A 13 16.74 -17.47 8.57
N ASP A 14 16.60 -18.69 8.04
CA ASP A 14 17.35 -19.14 6.87
C ASP A 14 16.92 -18.38 5.61
N ALA A 15 15.60 -18.26 5.36
CA ALA A 15 15.06 -17.48 4.25
C ALA A 15 15.42 -15.98 4.39
N PHE A 16 15.47 -15.47 5.62
CA PHE A 16 15.90 -14.11 5.90
C PHE A 16 17.39 -13.90 5.52
N HIS A 17 18.28 -14.83 5.86
CA HIS A 17 19.68 -14.76 5.45
C HIS A 17 19.85 -14.84 3.93
N GLN A 18 19.04 -15.66 3.25
CA GLN A 18 19.01 -15.71 1.80
C GLN A 18 18.58 -14.36 1.20
N LEU A 19 17.52 -13.74 1.74
CA LEU A 19 17.06 -12.42 1.29
C LEU A 19 18.16 -11.36 1.40
N LEU A 20 18.87 -11.30 2.54
CA LEU A 20 19.95 -10.33 2.73
C LEU A 20 21.12 -10.55 1.75
N ALA A 21 21.36 -11.79 1.33
CA ALA A 21 22.38 -12.10 0.33
C ALA A 21 21.94 -11.76 -1.11
N GLU A 22 20.65 -11.95 -1.43
CA GLU A 22 20.08 -11.70 -2.76
C GLU A 22 19.74 -10.23 -3.03
N SER A 23 19.34 -9.48 -2.01
CA SER A 23 18.83 -8.12 -2.12
C SER A 23 19.36 -7.26 -0.98
N PRO A 24 20.69 -7.01 -0.94
CA PRO A 24 21.32 -6.25 0.12
C PRO A 24 20.88 -4.79 0.09
N LEU A 25 20.73 -4.19 1.28
CA LEU A 25 20.53 -2.75 1.44
C LEU A 25 21.75 -2.14 2.13
N PRO A 26 21.87 -0.80 2.22
CA PRO A 26 22.85 -0.19 3.08
C PRO A 26 22.76 -0.72 4.52
N ASP A 27 23.89 -0.81 5.22
CA ASP A 27 24.01 -1.43 6.55
C ASP A 27 22.93 -0.98 7.56
N TRP A 28 22.57 0.30 7.55
CA TRP A 28 21.56 0.85 8.45
C TRP A 28 20.14 0.31 8.17
N ALA A 29 19.81 0.08 6.90
CA ALA A 29 18.52 -0.46 6.48
C ALA A 29 18.46 -1.98 6.72
N ASP A 30 19.55 -2.70 6.44
CA ASP A 30 19.65 -4.12 6.77
C ASP A 30 19.66 -4.37 8.28
N GLN A 31 20.22 -3.45 9.08
CA GLN A 31 20.10 -3.50 10.54
C GLN A 31 18.64 -3.34 11.00
N GLN A 32 17.85 -2.51 10.31
CA GLN A 32 16.42 -2.38 10.56
C GLN A 32 15.67 -3.67 10.22
N ARG A 33 15.95 -4.30 9.07
CA ARG A 33 15.43 -5.63 8.70
C ARG A 33 15.75 -6.68 9.77
N ARG A 34 17.00 -6.76 10.22
CA ARG A 34 17.45 -7.68 11.30
C ARG A 34 16.66 -7.46 12.58
N SER A 35 16.47 -6.21 12.96
CA SER A 35 15.71 -5.86 14.16
C SER A 35 14.22 -6.22 14.05
N CYS A 36 13.63 -6.17 12.84
CA CYS A 36 12.27 -6.64 12.60
C CYS A 36 12.19 -8.18 12.62
N MET A 37 13.21 -8.87 12.10
CA MET A 37 13.29 -10.34 12.17
C MET A 37 13.38 -10.84 13.61
N ASP A 38 14.21 -10.20 14.45
CA ASP A 38 14.30 -10.52 15.88
C ASP A 38 12.95 -10.31 16.57
N GLN A 39 12.24 -9.23 16.25
CA GLN A 39 10.91 -8.98 16.78
C GLN A 39 9.90 -10.04 16.31
N LEU A 40 9.92 -10.41 15.04
CA LEU A 40 9.00 -11.38 14.44
C LEU A 40 9.05 -12.73 15.18
N GLU A 41 10.24 -13.22 15.54
CA GLU A 41 10.42 -14.50 16.26
C GLU A 41 9.79 -14.49 17.67
N THR A 42 9.59 -13.31 18.26
CA THR A 42 8.96 -13.18 19.59
C THR A 42 7.44 -13.01 19.54
N LEU A 43 6.89 -12.66 18.38
CA LEU A 43 5.50 -12.30 18.22
C LEU A 43 4.65 -13.51 17.83
N ALA A 44 3.52 -13.69 18.51
CA ALA A 44 2.46 -14.59 18.07
C ALA A 44 1.58 -13.93 17.01
N LEU A 45 0.87 -14.74 16.23
CA LEU A 45 -0.20 -14.24 15.37
C LEU A 45 -1.19 -13.40 16.20
N PRO A 46 -1.66 -12.28 15.66
CA PRO A 46 -2.59 -11.44 16.36
C PRO A 46 -3.93 -12.14 16.57
N ASN A 47 -4.64 -11.74 17.61
CA ASN A 47 -5.88 -12.38 18.03
C ASN A 47 -6.97 -11.36 18.32
N ARG A 48 -8.20 -11.86 18.46
CA ARG A 48 -9.40 -11.03 18.58
C ARG A 48 -9.52 -10.24 19.89
N ARG A 49 -8.57 -10.35 20.82
CA ARG A 49 -8.48 -9.47 22.01
C ARG A 49 -7.72 -8.17 21.71
N GLN A 50 -6.90 -8.16 20.68
CA GLN A 50 -6.22 -6.95 20.23
C GLN A 50 -7.20 -6.10 19.42
N GLU A 51 -7.23 -4.80 19.71
CA GLU A 51 -8.24 -3.87 19.20
C GLU A 51 -8.31 -3.88 17.65
N HIS A 52 -7.17 -3.77 16.98
CA HIS A 52 -7.10 -3.78 15.51
C HIS A 52 -7.57 -5.10 14.88
N TRP A 53 -7.59 -6.20 15.64
CA TRP A 53 -7.87 -7.55 15.16
C TRP A 53 -9.18 -8.14 15.69
N MET A 54 -9.97 -7.39 16.48
CA MET A 54 -11.16 -7.91 17.17
C MET A 54 -12.23 -8.48 16.23
N ARG A 55 -12.34 -7.96 15.01
CA ARG A 55 -13.29 -8.39 13.98
C ARG A 55 -12.68 -9.33 12.93
N THR A 56 -11.40 -9.66 13.06
CA THR A 56 -10.64 -10.42 12.06
C THR A 56 -10.36 -11.83 12.56
N ASP A 57 -10.75 -12.85 11.78
CA ASP A 57 -10.59 -14.25 12.15
C ASP A 57 -9.47 -14.91 11.33
N LEU A 58 -8.34 -15.17 11.99
CA LEU A 58 -7.14 -15.76 11.39
C LEU A 58 -7.06 -17.28 11.55
N ARG A 59 -8.09 -17.98 12.05
CA ARG A 59 -8.02 -19.46 12.25
C ARG A 59 -7.68 -20.24 10.98
N MET A 60 -8.12 -19.73 9.84
CA MET A 60 -7.89 -20.30 8.51
C MET A 60 -6.59 -19.83 7.86
N PHE A 61 -5.91 -18.82 8.43
CA PHE A 61 -4.59 -18.40 7.97
C PHE A 61 -3.55 -19.36 8.52
N LYS A 62 -2.70 -19.90 7.64
CA LYS A 62 -1.64 -20.87 7.96
C LYS A 62 -0.29 -20.25 7.61
N PRO A 63 0.44 -19.66 8.58
CA PRO A 63 1.71 -18.97 8.31
C PRO A 63 2.74 -19.84 7.60
N ASP A 64 2.72 -21.14 7.89
CA ASP A 64 3.60 -22.17 7.33
C ASP A 64 3.36 -22.48 5.85
N MET A 65 2.28 -21.97 5.26
CA MET A 65 2.03 -22.06 3.81
C MET A 65 2.76 -20.97 3.01
N TRP A 66 3.30 -19.95 3.68
CA TRP A 66 3.79 -18.74 3.06
C TRP A 66 5.27 -18.49 3.31
N GLY A 67 5.88 -17.82 2.33
CA GLY A 67 7.15 -17.14 2.43
C GLY A 67 7.72 -16.85 1.05
N LEU A 68 9.01 -16.53 0.97
CA LEU A 68 9.60 -15.98 -0.25
C LEU A 68 9.43 -16.96 -1.43
N ARG A 69 9.05 -16.41 -2.58
CA ARG A 69 8.86 -17.16 -3.83
C ARG A 69 10.00 -16.84 -4.80
N PRO A 70 10.41 -17.80 -5.65
CA PRO A 70 11.31 -17.52 -6.76
C PRO A 70 10.65 -16.59 -7.78
N ILE A 71 11.44 -16.07 -8.71
CA ILE A 71 10.96 -15.27 -9.84
C ILE A 71 9.87 -16.04 -10.59
N SER A 72 8.76 -15.37 -10.88
CA SER A 72 7.66 -15.94 -11.65
C SER A 72 7.95 -15.88 -13.16
N ALA A 73 7.46 -16.89 -13.89
CA ALA A 73 7.40 -16.85 -15.35
C ALA A 73 6.08 -16.24 -15.88
N SER A 74 5.18 -15.84 -14.98
CA SER A 74 3.90 -15.20 -15.34
C SER A 74 4.13 -13.80 -15.90
N GLU A 75 3.23 -13.36 -16.77
CA GLU A 75 3.21 -11.98 -17.23
C GLU A 75 2.48 -11.07 -16.20
N PRO A 76 2.94 -9.82 -16.02
CA PRO A 76 2.25 -8.89 -15.14
C PRO A 76 0.88 -8.54 -15.74
N PRO A 77 -0.18 -8.42 -14.92
CA PRO A 77 -1.47 -8.00 -15.43
C PRO A 77 -1.40 -6.56 -15.95
N THR A 78 -2.28 -6.19 -16.87
CA THR A 78 -2.39 -4.80 -17.35
C THR A 78 -2.71 -3.84 -16.20
N GLY A 79 -3.53 -4.28 -15.24
CA GLY A 79 -4.04 -3.44 -14.16
C GLY A 79 -5.29 -2.66 -14.56
N LEU A 80 -6.15 -2.37 -13.59
CA LEU A 80 -7.37 -1.57 -13.76
C LEU A 80 -7.05 -0.10 -14.06
N LEU A 81 -5.89 0.39 -13.63
CA LEU A 81 -5.48 1.79 -13.81
C LEU A 81 -4.83 2.05 -15.18
N ALA A 82 -4.19 1.05 -15.79
CA ALA A 82 -3.51 1.23 -17.08
C ALA A 82 -4.46 1.41 -18.28
N ALA A 83 -5.72 0.98 -18.15
CA ALA A 83 -6.68 1.01 -19.25
C ALA A 83 -7.62 2.24 -19.25
N ARG A 84 -7.44 3.19 -18.32
CA ARG A 84 -8.56 4.09 -17.93
C ARG A 84 -8.24 5.55 -17.64
N PHE A 85 -7.11 6.10 -18.08
CA PHE A 85 -6.87 7.54 -17.97
C PHE A 85 -6.74 8.18 -19.35
N PRO A 86 -7.40 9.33 -19.61
CA PRO A 86 -7.18 10.09 -20.83
C PRO A 86 -5.71 10.50 -20.90
N SER A 87 -5.08 10.35 -22.06
CA SER A 87 -3.80 11.02 -22.31
C SER A 87 -4.01 12.54 -22.25
N SER A 88 -2.94 13.31 -22.05
CA SER A 88 -3.01 14.78 -21.93
C SER A 88 -3.65 15.46 -23.16
N ASN A 89 -3.71 14.77 -24.30
CA ASN A 89 -4.32 15.22 -25.56
C ASN A 89 -5.72 14.62 -25.84
N ASP A 90 -6.29 13.81 -24.95
CA ASP A 90 -7.55 13.12 -25.20
C ASP A 90 -8.77 13.93 -24.71
N GLN A 91 -9.55 14.46 -25.65
CA GLN A 91 -10.81 15.17 -25.39
C GLN A 91 -12.03 14.23 -25.35
N SER A 92 -11.86 12.92 -25.51
CA SER A 92 -12.97 11.97 -25.53
C SER A 92 -13.56 11.80 -24.12
N ARG A 93 -14.89 11.91 -24.00
CA ARG A 93 -15.64 11.68 -22.74
C ARG A 93 -16.04 10.21 -22.56
N ASP A 94 -15.69 9.36 -23.52
CA ASP A 94 -16.06 7.95 -23.55
C ASP A 94 -14.92 7.10 -22.96
N VAL A 95 -15.21 6.45 -21.83
CA VAL A 95 -14.28 5.58 -21.09
C VAL A 95 -13.76 4.40 -21.94
N GLN A 96 -14.48 4.05 -23.02
CA GLN A 96 -14.13 2.94 -23.92
C GLN A 96 -13.17 3.33 -25.05
N THR A 97 -12.94 4.64 -25.28
CA THR A 97 -12.04 5.16 -26.33
C THR A 97 -10.78 5.81 -25.80
N MET A 98 -10.57 5.82 -24.48
CA MET A 98 -9.40 6.46 -23.89
C MET A 98 -8.12 5.74 -24.31
N GLY A 99 -7.13 6.52 -24.76
CA GLY A 99 -5.79 6.04 -25.07
C GLY A 99 -5.07 5.48 -23.83
N GLN A 100 -3.89 4.88 -24.03
CA GLN A 100 -3.04 4.57 -22.87
C GLN A 100 -2.55 5.88 -22.23
N PRO A 101 -2.57 5.99 -20.89
CA PRO A 101 -1.97 7.12 -20.20
C PRO A 101 -0.47 7.25 -20.48
N ASP A 102 -0.04 8.48 -20.72
CA ASP A 102 1.37 8.85 -20.64
C ASP A 102 1.75 8.88 -19.16
N TYR A 103 2.65 7.98 -18.76
CA TYR A 103 3.19 7.92 -17.40
C TYR A 103 4.61 8.49 -17.38
N ALA A 104 4.91 9.28 -16.36
CA ALA A 104 6.25 9.76 -16.06
C ALA A 104 7.20 8.62 -15.61
N GLY A 105 6.64 7.52 -15.11
CA GLY A 105 7.41 6.36 -14.65
C GLY A 105 6.55 5.14 -14.38
N HIS A 106 7.16 3.98 -14.52
CA HIS A 106 6.56 2.66 -14.36
C HIS A 106 7.39 1.78 -13.44
N PHE A 107 6.74 1.19 -12.45
CA PHE A 107 7.30 0.15 -11.61
C PHE A 107 6.37 -1.05 -11.57
N LYS A 108 6.88 -2.24 -11.86
CA LYS A 108 6.08 -3.48 -11.79
C LYS A 108 6.84 -4.58 -11.08
N THR A 109 6.14 -5.30 -10.21
CA THR A 109 6.65 -6.50 -9.57
C THR A 109 5.71 -7.69 -9.74
N ILE A 110 6.28 -8.89 -9.69
CA ILE A 110 5.54 -10.14 -9.52
C ILE A 110 6.19 -10.91 -8.38
N ASN A 111 5.41 -11.25 -7.35
CA ASN A 111 5.87 -11.94 -6.14
C ASN A 111 7.09 -11.26 -5.48
N GLY A 112 7.11 -9.93 -5.44
CA GLY A 112 8.24 -9.16 -4.90
C GLY A 112 9.49 -9.11 -5.80
N HIS A 113 9.43 -9.57 -7.06
CA HIS A 113 10.53 -9.43 -8.03
C HIS A 113 10.20 -8.37 -9.07
N VAL A 114 11.16 -7.47 -9.33
CA VAL A 114 11.00 -6.35 -10.27
C VAL A 114 11.04 -6.87 -11.70
N VAL A 115 10.00 -6.54 -12.48
CA VAL A 115 9.90 -6.90 -13.91
C VAL A 115 9.89 -5.68 -14.83
N GLN A 116 9.59 -4.50 -14.30
CA GLN A 116 9.71 -3.22 -15.01
C GLN A 116 10.10 -2.12 -14.01
N ASN A 117 11.05 -1.27 -14.38
CA ASN A 117 11.48 -0.12 -13.59
C ASN A 117 12.03 0.96 -14.51
N GLU A 118 11.21 1.97 -14.81
CA GLU A 118 11.50 3.02 -15.79
C GLU A 118 10.98 4.36 -15.29
N ILE A 119 11.75 5.44 -15.52
CA ILE A 119 11.33 6.82 -15.29
C ILE A 119 11.82 7.70 -16.43
N ASP A 120 11.10 8.78 -16.72
CA ASP A 120 11.55 9.82 -17.64
C ASP A 120 12.94 10.37 -17.22
N PRO A 121 13.97 10.25 -18.07
CA PRO A 121 15.30 10.79 -17.78
C PRO A 121 15.29 12.28 -17.42
N ALA A 122 14.37 13.09 -17.97
CA ALA A 122 14.27 14.51 -17.66
C ALA A 122 13.84 14.77 -16.20
N LEU A 123 13.15 13.83 -15.56
CA LEU A 123 12.83 13.90 -14.13
C LEU A 123 14.02 13.49 -13.28
N ALA A 124 14.77 12.47 -13.71
CA ALA A 124 16.02 12.09 -13.04
C ALA A 124 17.04 13.24 -13.05
N ASP A 125 17.14 13.98 -14.17
CA ASP A 125 17.99 15.18 -14.29
C ASP A 125 17.55 16.33 -13.36
N GLN A 126 16.27 16.37 -12.96
CA GLN A 126 15.73 17.29 -11.95
C GLN A 126 15.93 16.80 -10.51
N GLY A 127 16.59 15.66 -10.32
CA GLY A 127 16.88 15.07 -9.02
C GLY A 127 15.77 14.18 -8.45
N VAL A 128 14.73 13.84 -9.24
CA VAL A 128 13.72 12.86 -8.83
C VAL A 128 14.41 11.50 -8.66
N LEU A 129 14.23 10.89 -7.49
CA LEU A 129 14.72 9.54 -7.22
C LEU A 129 13.56 8.57 -7.37
N PHE A 130 13.72 7.59 -8.24
CA PHE A 130 12.71 6.57 -8.50
C PHE A 130 13.35 5.22 -8.78
N GLY A 131 12.76 4.17 -8.23
CA GLY A 131 13.15 2.80 -8.54
C GLY A 131 13.11 1.88 -7.33
N THR A 132 13.92 0.83 -7.39
CA THR A 132 14.00 -0.19 -6.33
C THR A 132 14.60 0.39 -5.06
N ALA A 133 14.18 -0.11 -3.90
CA ALA A 133 14.79 0.29 -2.63
C ALA A 133 16.29 -0.05 -2.60
N GLU A 134 16.69 -1.17 -3.20
CA GLU A 134 18.08 -1.59 -3.32
C GLU A 134 18.95 -0.53 -4.03
N ASP A 135 18.53 -0.07 -5.21
CA ASP A 135 19.31 0.89 -6.01
C ASP A 135 19.25 2.31 -5.42
N VAL A 136 18.06 2.72 -5.01
CA VAL A 136 17.81 4.11 -4.57
C VAL A 136 18.40 4.37 -3.19
N LEU A 137 18.33 3.41 -2.25
CA LEU A 137 18.96 3.57 -0.93
C LEU A 137 20.49 3.46 -1.00
N ALA A 138 21.03 2.63 -1.91
CA ALA A 138 22.48 2.55 -2.10
C ALA A 138 23.06 3.86 -2.66
N SER A 139 22.36 4.49 -3.60
CA SER A 139 22.82 5.74 -4.24
C SER A 139 22.48 7.00 -3.43
N SER A 140 21.37 7.01 -2.70
CA SER A 140 20.79 8.22 -2.08
C SER A 140 20.42 8.02 -0.60
N GLY A 141 21.13 7.13 0.10
CA GLY A 141 20.85 6.77 1.49
C GLY A 141 20.81 7.96 2.46
N ASP A 142 21.66 8.97 2.27
CA ASP A 142 21.69 10.15 3.14
C ASP A 142 20.40 10.98 3.09
N VAL A 143 19.72 10.99 1.94
CA VAL A 143 18.43 11.67 1.77
C VAL A 143 17.30 10.83 2.39
N LEU A 144 17.35 9.51 2.22
CA LEU A 144 16.22 8.62 2.46
C LEU A 144 16.24 7.91 3.82
N LYS A 145 17.37 7.92 4.52
CA LYS A 145 17.53 7.24 5.82
C LYS A 145 16.48 7.64 6.85
N ASN A 146 16.04 8.90 6.83
CA ASN A 146 15.01 9.41 7.76
C ASN A 146 13.58 9.25 7.24
N HIS A 147 13.39 8.59 6.10
CA HIS A 147 12.09 8.33 5.49
C HIS A 147 11.78 6.83 5.40
N TRP A 148 12.79 6.01 5.09
CA TRP A 148 12.63 4.58 4.87
C TRP A 148 12.17 3.81 6.13
N LEU A 149 10.95 3.25 6.09
CA LEU A 149 10.34 2.46 7.16
C LEU A 149 10.32 3.20 8.51
N GLN A 150 10.07 4.51 8.50
CA GLN A 150 10.12 5.35 9.70
C GLN A 150 8.75 5.66 10.30
N ILE A 151 7.70 5.78 9.51
CA ILE A 151 6.40 6.28 9.99
C ILE A 151 5.46 5.13 10.38
N ILE A 152 5.53 3.99 9.70
CA ILE A 152 4.87 2.74 10.09
C ILE A 152 5.72 2.05 11.15
N ASP A 153 5.12 1.79 12.32
CA ASP A 153 5.75 0.96 13.33
C ASP A 153 5.84 -0.50 12.85
N SER A 154 7.01 -0.84 12.31
CA SER A 154 7.34 -2.15 11.78
C SER A 154 7.46 -3.23 12.86
N LYS A 155 7.27 -2.91 14.15
CA LYS A 155 7.34 -3.87 15.26
C LYS A 155 6.03 -4.02 16.02
N ASN A 156 4.98 -3.30 15.60
CA ASN A 156 3.69 -3.23 16.29
C ASN A 156 3.00 -4.61 16.45
N ASP A 157 3.02 -5.45 15.41
CA ASP A 157 2.52 -6.82 15.47
C ASP A 157 3.21 -7.74 14.47
N TYR A 158 2.83 -9.03 14.48
CA TYR A 158 3.42 -10.08 13.65
C TYR A 158 3.54 -9.69 12.18
N PHE A 159 2.49 -9.11 11.59
CA PHE A 159 2.50 -8.76 10.16
C PHE A 159 3.33 -7.52 9.88
N ALA A 160 3.41 -6.57 10.84
CA ALA A 160 4.31 -5.43 10.73
C ALA A 160 5.78 -5.89 10.73
N ALA A 161 6.13 -6.78 11.66
CA ALA A 161 7.48 -7.32 11.79
C ALA A 161 7.86 -8.20 10.61
N LEU A 162 6.92 -9.02 10.11
CA LEU A 162 7.12 -9.82 8.90
C LEU A 162 7.41 -8.93 7.69
N HIS A 163 6.58 -7.90 7.45
CA HIS A 163 6.81 -6.95 6.37
C HIS A 163 8.17 -6.24 6.54
N GLY A 164 8.46 -5.69 7.72
CA GLY A 164 9.72 -4.98 7.97
C GLY A 164 10.97 -5.86 7.83
N ALA A 165 10.87 -7.16 8.09
CA ALA A 165 11.96 -8.11 7.91
C ALA A 165 12.12 -8.58 6.46
N PHE A 166 11.01 -8.84 5.76
CA PHE A 166 11.00 -9.56 4.48
C PHE A 166 10.59 -8.71 3.28
N HIS A 167 10.48 -7.38 3.41
CA HIS A 167 10.12 -6.55 2.27
C HIS A 167 11.11 -6.73 1.11
N ARG A 168 10.56 -6.88 -0.09
CA ARG A 168 11.30 -7.11 -1.35
C ARG A 168 10.50 -6.48 -2.49
N GLY A 169 11.17 -6.07 -3.57
CA GLY A 169 10.49 -5.45 -4.72
C GLY A 169 9.82 -4.14 -4.33
N SER A 170 10.49 -3.38 -3.45
CA SER A 170 9.95 -2.16 -2.90
C SER A 170 10.28 -0.98 -3.81
N MET A 171 9.33 -0.06 -3.97
CA MET A 171 9.46 1.14 -4.79
C MET A 171 9.70 2.37 -3.90
N ILE A 172 10.63 3.22 -4.32
CA ILE A 172 10.82 4.56 -3.76
C ILE A 172 10.50 5.59 -4.83
N LEU A 173 9.77 6.63 -4.45
CA LEU A 173 9.64 7.88 -5.18
C LEU A 173 9.98 9.03 -4.21
N TYR A 174 11.04 9.78 -4.53
CA TYR A 174 11.36 11.04 -3.88
C TYR A 174 11.33 12.16 -4.91
N VAL A 175 10.52 13.19 -4.65
CA VAL A 175 10.39 14.38 -5.48
C VAL A 175 11.06 15.54 -4.75
N PRO A 176 12.15 16.13 -5.29
CA PRO A 176 12.85 17.24 -4.66
C PRO A 176 11.96 18.48 -4.46
N PRO A 177 12.38 19.42 -3.58
CA PRO A 177 11.65 20.67 -3.40
C PRO A 177 11.44 21.44 -4.71
N GLY A 178 10.23 21.97 -4.90
CA GLY A 178 9.83 22.77 -6.06
C GLY A 178 9.64 22.01 -7.38
N VAL A 179 9.90 20.70 -7.41
CA VAL A 179 9.73 19.87 -8.61
C VAL A 179 8.27 19.46 -8.77
N ARG A 180 7.73 19.62 -9.98
CA ARG A 180 6.37 19.24 -10.35
C ARG A 180 6.40 18.17 -11.44
N ILE A 181 5.92 16.98 -11.13
CA ILE A 181 5.72 15.89 -12.10
C ILE A 181 4.32 16.06 -12.71
N ALA A 182 4.25 16.34 -14.01
CA ALA A 182 2.99 16.60 -14.69
C ALA A 182 2.21 15.29 -14.96
N GLU A 183 2.90 14.28 -15.46
CA GLU A 183 2.34 12.95 -15.75
C GLU A 183 2.35 12.05 -14.50
N PRO A 184 1.41 11.11 -14.36
CA PRO A 184 1.37 10.21 -13.21
C PRO A 184 2.55 9.22 -13.20
N ILE A 185 2.98 8.84 -12.00
CA ILE A 185 3.82 7.66 -11.75
C ILE A 185 2.91 6.46 -11.51
N HIS A 186 3.19 5.31 -12.13
CA HIS A 186 2.42 4.08 -11.96
C HIS A 186 3.25 2.94 -11.37
N CYS A 187 2.78 2.36 -10.27
CA CYS A 187 3.38 1.22 -9.60
C CYS A 187 2.37 0.07 -9.47
N LEU A 188 2.71 -1.11 -9.95
CA LEU A 188 1.86 -2.30 -9.88
C LEU A 188 2.61 -3.45 -9.19
N ALA A 189 2.10 -3.93 -8.06
CA ALA A 189 2.60 -5.14 -7.42
C ALA A 189 1.64 -6.31 -7.66
N ALA A 190 2.11 -7.34 -8.35
CA ALA A 190 1.30 -8.49 -8.70
C ALA A 190 1.72 -9.77 -7.96
N ILE A 191 0.78 -10.70 -7.80
CA ILE A 191 1.06 -12.07 -7.38
C ILE A 191 0.44 -13.07 -8.34
N ASP A 192 1.12 -14.18 -8.59
CA ASP A 192 0.53 -15.34 -9.25
C ASP A 192 -0.15 -16.28 -8.24
N ASP A 193 -0.70 -17.40 -8.71
CA ASP A 193 -1.37 -18.37 -7.85
C ASP A 193 -0.37 -19.03 -6.89
N GLY A 194 -0.64 -18.92 -5.58
CA GLY A 194 0.28 -19.31 -4.51
C GLY A 194 1.41 -18.31 -4.24
N GLY A 195 1.42 -17.20 -4.98
CA GLY A 195 2.38 -16.12 -4.89
C GLY A 195 2.40 -15.39 -3.55
N VAL A 196 3.51 -14.72 -3.29
CA VAL A 196 3.74 -13.93 -2.07
C VAL A 196 4.36 -12.60 -2.45
N ASP A 197 3.78 -11.51 -1.94
CA ASP A 197 4.33 -10.16 -2.08
C ASP A 197 4.44 -9.48 -0.72
N THR A 198 5.61 -8.90 -0.45
CA THR A 198 5.93 -8.15 0.77
C THR A 198 6.39 -6.74 0.43
N SER A 199 5.98 -6.21 -0.73
CA SER A 199 6.50 -4.96 -1.25
C SER A 199 6.17 -3.76 -0.35
N HIS A 200 7.09 -2.81 -0.36
CA HIS A 200 6.95 -1.53 0.31
C HIS A 200 6.93 -0.39 -0.71
N VAL A 201 6.08 0.60 -0.50
CA VAL A 201 5.98 1.80 -1.34
C VAL A 201 6.29 3.01 -0.47
N LEU A 202 7.39 3.70 -0.76
CA LEU A 202 7.72 4.98 -0.13
C LEU A 202 7.52 6.12 -1.13
N VAL A 203 6.70 7.11 -0.77
CA VAL A 203 6.50 8.35 -1.54
C VAL A 203 6.85 9.55 -0.67
N VAL A 204 7.84 10.33 -1.06
CA VAL A 204 8.26 11.55 -0.36
C VAL A 204 8.24 12.73 -1.32
N LEU A 205 7.47 13.77 -0.97
CA LEU A 205 7.47 15.05 -1.67
C LEU A 205 8.17 16.11 -0.82
N GLY A 206 9.18 16.77 -1.38
CA GLY A 206 9.84 17.93 -0.80
C GLY A 206 8.92 19.15 -0.72
N GLU A 207 9.42 20.24 -0.12
CA GLU A 207 8.67 21.51 -0.04
C GLU A 207 8.27 22.01 -1.43
N ASP A 208 7.04 22.49 -1.59
CA ASP A 208 6.47 23.00 -2.85
C ASP A 208 6.45 21.98 -4.02
N ALA A 209 6.67 20.69 -3.76
CA ALA A 209 6.62 19.65 -4.79
C ALA A 209 5.18 19.23 -5.14
N GLU A 210 4.96 18.74 -6.37
CA GLU A 210 3.67 18.20 -6.80
C GLU A 210 3.83 16.92 -7.63
N ALA A 211 3.02 15.91 -7.33
CA ALA A 211 2.98 14.66 -8.10
C ALA A 211 1.61 13.97 -8.05
N THR A 212 1.37 13.10 -9.03
CA THR A 212 0.28 12.12 -9.01
C THR A 212 0.88 10.71 -9.04
N VAL A 213 0.49 9.86 -8.09
CA VAL A 213 1.00 8.49 -7.97
C VAL A 213 -0.18 7.52 -7.99
N LEU A 214 -0.08 6.52 -8.84
CA LEU A 214 -1.03 5.44 -9.00
C LEU A 214 -0.38 4.15 -8.50
N THR A 215 -0.95 3.52 -7.49
CA THR A 215 -0.51 2.21 -7.02
C THR A 215 -1.61 1.19 -7.22
N GLU A 216 -1.24 0.03 -7.74
CA GLU A 216 -2.14 -1.08 -7.92
C GLU A 216 -1.54 -2.35 -7.33
N THR A 217 -2.42 -3.18 -6.76
CA THR A 217 -2.07 -4.52 -6.33
C THR A 217 -3.05 -5.50 -6.98
N ALA A 218 -2.54 -6.54 -7.64
CA ALA A 218 -3.39 -7.41 -8.45
C ALA A 218 -2.92 -8.86 -8.56
N THR A 219 -3.83 -9.78 -8.87
CA THR A 219 -3.45 -11.15 -9.24
C THR A 219 -3.15 -11.23 -10.73
N CYS A 220 -2.10 -11.96 -11.12
CA CYS A 220 -1.78 -12.26 -12.51
C CYS A 220 -2.91 -13.05 -13.19
N GLY A 221 -3.11 -12.83 -14.49
CA GLY A 221 -4.15 -13.49 -15.27
C GLY A 221 -5.54 -12.89 -15.08
N THR A 222 -6.58 -13.66 -15.39
CA THR A 222 -7.97 -13.24 -15.27
C THR A 222 -8.50 -13.48 -13.86
N THR A 223 -9.26 -12.53 -13.32
CA THR A 223 -9.81 -12.59 -11.96
C THR A 223 -10.55 -13.90 -11.71
N GLY A 224 -10.18 -14.59 -10.64
CA GLY A 224 -10.65 -15.93 -10.35
C GLY A 224 -10.70 -16.27 -8.85
N SER A 225 -10.21 -17.45 -8.52
CA SER A 225 -10.19 -18.01 -7.17
C SER A 225 -8.79 -18.47 -6.74
N GLY A 226 -7.76 -17.93 -7.39
CA GLY A 226 -6.37 -18.16 -7.01
C GLY A 226 -6.10 -17.74 -5.56
N THR A 227 -5.11 -18.40 -4.97
CA THR A 227 -4.66 -18.13 -3.60
C THR A 227 -3.38 -17.32 -3.62
N GLY A 228 -3.04 -16.66 -2.52
CA GLY A 228 -1.83 -15.87 -2.41
C GLY A 228 -1.77 -15.13 -1.09
N PHE A 229 -0.62 -14.53 -0.79
CA PHE A 229 -0.44 -13.72 0.39
C PHE A 229 0.30 -12.42 0.09
N HIS A 230 -0.37 -11.31 0.34
CA HIS A 230 0.23 -9.99 0.29
C HIS A 230 0.35 -9.43 1.71
N CYS A 231 1.55 -9.00 2.10
CA CYS A 231 1.83 -8.31 3.35
C CYS A 231 2.69 -7.08 3.09
N GLY A 232 2.05 -5.98 2.68
CA GLY A 232 2.73 -4.80 2.18
C GLY A 232 2.64 -3.56 3.08
N GLY A 233 3.40 -2.54 2.71
CA GLY A 233 3.46 -1.26 3.40
C GLY A 233 3.45 -0.07 2.44
N THR A 234 2.84 1.04 2.85
CA THR A 234 2.87 2.30 2.09
C THR A 234 3.12 3.47 3.02
N GLU A 235 4.24 4.16 2.82
CA GLU A 235 4.60 5.37 3.56
C GLU A 235 4.57 6.59 2.64
N ILE A 236 3.84 7.62 3.07
CA ILE A 236 3.65 8.85 2.32
C ILE A 236 4.10 10.02 3.19
N VAL A 237 5.02 10.85 2.70
CA VAL A 237 5.45 12.09 3.35
C VAL A 237 5.20 13.23 2.38
N VAL A 238 4.30 14.15 2.75
CA VAL A 238 3.96 15.32 1.93
C VAL A 238 4.52 16.56 2.60
N GLY A 239 5.63 17.07 2.07
CA GLY A 239 6.38 18.22 2.58
C GLY A 239 5.58 19.51 2.57
N LYS A 240 6.13 20.56 3.18
CA LYS A 240 5.47 21.87 3.31
C LYS A 240 4.98 22.39 1.95
N ASN A 241 3.75 22.89 1.90
CA ASN A 241 3.06 23.38 0.69
C ASN A 241 2.95 22.36 -0.47
N ALA A 242 3.41 21.12 -0.31
CA ALA A 242 3.41 20.13 -1.38
C ALA A 242 2.01 19.55 -1.60
N LEU A 243 1.79 19.03 -2.81
CA LEU A 243 0.51 18.47 -3.23
C LEU A 243 0.70 17.07 -3.82
N LEU A 244 0.11 16.08 -3.14
CA LEU A 244 0.10 14.70 -3.62
C LEU A 244 -1.33 14.25 -3.97
N ARG A 245 -1.49 13.71 -5.17
CA ARG A 245 -2.66 12.91 -5.54
C ARG A 245 -2.24 11.44 -5.58
N MET A 246 -2.82 10.64 -4.72
CA MET A 246 -2.55 9.21 -4.60
C MET A 246 -3.80 8.42 -4.98
N VAL A 247 -3.70 7.47 -5.89
CA VAL A 247 -4.75 6.51 -6.19
C VAL A 247 -4.24 5.11 -5.87
N ASN A 248 -4.93 4.37 -5.00
CA ASN A 248 -4.54 3.02 -4.60
C ASN A 248 -5.65 2.01 -4.93
N VAL A 249 -5.36 1.09 -5.85
CA VAL A 249 -6.30 0.03 -6.26
C VAL A 249 -5.83 -1.32 -5.74
N GLN A 250 -6.71 -1.98 -4.98
CA GLN A 250 -6.57 -3.35 -4.58
C GLN A 250 -7.52 -4.21 -5.43
N ASN A 251 -6.99 -5.16 -6.20
CA ASN A 251 -7.76 -6.04 -7.09
C ASN A 251 -7.25 -7.48 -7.06
N TRP A 252 -7.58 -8.21 -5.99
CA TRP A 252 -7.08 -9.56 -5.78
C TRP A 252 -8.04 -10.65 -6.25
N ASP A 253 -7.50 -11.84 -6.50
CA ASP A 253 -8.31 -13.05 -6.53
C ASP A 253 -8.95 -13.36 -5.16
N ARG A 254 -10.06 -14.10 -5.20
CA ARG A 254 -10.92 -14.33 -4.02
C ARG A 254 -10.31 -15.27 -2.97
N GLY A 255 -9.17 -15.90 -3.27
CA GLY A 255 -8.42 -16.72 -2.31
C GLY A 255 -7.31 -15.98 -1.57
N VAL A 256 -6.97 -14.75 -1.97
CA VAL A 256 -5.80 -14.01 -1.48
C VAL A 256 -5.99 -13.51 -0.04
N TRP A 257 -4.96 -13.66 0.77
CA TRP A 257 -4.84 -13.02 2.08
C TRP A 257 -4.10 -11.69 1.91
N HIS A 258 -4.76 -10.58 2.22
CA HIS A 258 -4.20 -9.25 2.08
C HIS A 258 -4.08 -8.58 3.44
N VAL A 259 -2.85 -8.31 3.87
CA VAL A 259 -2.57 -7.48 5.04
C VAL A 259 -1.76 -6.28 4.56
N ALA A 260 -2.14 -5.07 4.97
CA ALA A 260 -1.42 -3.87 4.57
C ALA A 260 -1.42 -2.83 5.68
N ARG A 261 -0.31 -2.07 5.76
CA ARG A 261 -0.20 -0.86 6.58
C ARG A 261 0.10 0.30 5.68
N GLN A 262 -0.67 1.36 5.81
CA GLN A 262 -0.53 2.55 5.01
C GLN A 262 -0.53 3.73 5.95
N LYS A 263 0.42 4.64 5.79
CA LYS A 263 0.49 5.84 6.63
C LYS A 263 0.95 7.03 5.83
N ALA A 264 0.27 8.15 6.03
CA ALA A 264 0.64 9.44 5.47
C ALA A 264 0.96 10.45 6.58
N VAL A 265 1.99 11.27 6.38
CA VAL A 265 2.37 12.40 7.22
C VAL A 265 2.31 13.67 6.39
N ILE A 266 1.46 14.61 6.79
CA ILE A 266 1.14 15.83 6.03
C ILE A 266 1.67 17.05 6.78
N HIS A 267 2.62 17.75 6.16
CA HIS A 267 3.28 18.92 6.73
C HIS A 267 2.51 20.23 6.47
N GLU A 268 3.11 21.36 6.86
CA GLU A 268 2.44 22.66 6.88
C GLU A 268 1.91 23.07 5.50
N ASN A 269 0.65 23.50 5.43
CA ASN A 269 -0.08 23.85 4.20
C ASN A 269 -0.05 22.77 3.10
N ALA A 270 0.40 21.56 3.41
CA ALA A 270 0.51 20.47 2.46
C ALA A 270 -0.86 19.81 2.26
N LYS A 271 -1.05 19.21 1.08
CA LYS A 271 -2.33 18.66 0.67
C LYS A 271 -2.17 17.23 0.14
N LEU A 272 -2.94 16.31 0.72
CA LEU A 272 -3.08 14.95 0.22
C LEU A 272 -4.51 14.71 -0.26
N GLN A 273 -4.64 14.28 -1.51
CA GLN A 273 -5.86 13.61 -1.99
C GLN A 273 -5.54 12.14 -2.21
N TRP A 274 -6.16 11.27 -1.41
CA TRP A 274 -5.93 9.83 -1.46
C TRP A 274 -7.23 9.11 -1.82
N THR A 275 -7.28 8.53 -3.01
CA THR A 275 -8.43 7.73 -3.47
C THR A 275 -8.07 6.26 -3.44
N LEU A 276 -8.98 5.41 -2.96
CA LEU A 276 -8.77 3.97 -2.96
C LEU A 276 -9.97 3.20 -3.50
N ALA A 277 -9.68 2.04 -4.09
CA ALA A 277 -10.67 1.04 -4.48
C ALA A 277 -10.24 -0.32 -3.92
N ALA A 278 -11.12 -0.98 -3.17
CA ALA A 278 -10.84 -2.29 -2.60
C ALA A 278 -11.77 -3.36 -3.18
N LEU A 279 -11.18 -4.25 -3.98
CA LEU A 279 -11.83 -5.37 -4.64
C LEU A 279 -11.09 -6.67 -4.33
N GLY A 280 -11.83 -7.78 -4.33
CA GLY A 280 -11.21 -9.09 -4.23
C GLY A 280 -10.78 -9.48 -2.81
N SER A 281 -9.84 -10.44 -2.75
CA SER A 281 -9.31 -11.09 -1.53
C SER A 281 -10.29 -12.04 -0.86
N ARG A 282 -9.73 -13.03 -0.14
CA ARG A 282 -10.45 -13.80 0.86
C ARG A 282 -10.67 -12.97 2.13
N LEU A 283 -9.59 -12.33 2.58
CA LEU A 283 -9.54 -11.47 3.74
C LEU A 283 -8.62 -10.30 3.45
N SER A 284 -9.10 -9.07 3.61
CA SER A 284 -8.26 -7.87 3.74
C SER A 284 -8.24 -7.39 5.18
N GLN A 285 -7.05 -7.07 5.69
CA GLN A 285 -6.83 -6.36 6.94
C GLN A 285 -5.91 -5.17 6.65
N VAL A 286 -6.49 -3.98 6.52
CA VAL A 286 -5.77 -2.75 6.19
C VAL A 286 -5.84 -1.79 7.36
N ALA A 287 -4.69 -1.26 7.77
CA ALA A 287 -4.59 -0.10 8.63
C ALA A 287 -4.14 1.10 7.79
N GLN A 288 -4.92 2.17 7.79
CA GLN A 288 -4.65 3.39 7.03
C GLN A 288 -4.71 4.62 7.94
N ASP A 289 -3.55 5.23 8.15
CA ASP A 289 -3.38 6.34 9.08
C ASP A 289 -2.98 7.61 8.33
N VAL A 290 -3.56 8.74 8.70
CA VAL A 290 -3.17 10.06 8.21
C VAL A 290 -2.88 10.96 9.41
N ALA A 291 -1.62 11.39 9.52
CA ALA A 291 -1.16 12.33 10.53
C ALA A 291 -1.00 13.73 9.92
N LEU A 292 -1.77 14.69 10.44
CA LEU A 292 -1.71 16.09 10.05
C LEU A 292 -0.81 16.83 11.04
N VAL A 293 0.49 16.86 10.73
CA VAL A 293 1.57 17.27 11.65
C VAL A 293 2.00 18.73 11.48
N GLY A 294 1.60 19.36 10.37
CA GLY A 294 1.86 20.78 10.12
C GLY A 294 0.59 21.62 10.12
N LYS A 295 0.71 22.90 10.48
CA LYS A 295 -0.43 23.83 10.52
C LYS A 295 -1.08 23.93 9.13
N ASN A 296 -2.40 24.02 9.08
CA ASN A 296 -3.19 24.08 7.83
C ASN A 296 -2.97 22.88 6.89
N ALA A 297 -2.49 21.74 7.39
CA ALA A 297 -2.44 20.51 6.58
C ALA A 297 -3.85 20.08 6.17
N GLU A 298 -4.00 19.58 4.95
CA GLU A 298 -5.28 19.11 4.41
C GLU A 298 -5.14 17.66 3.91
N ALA A 299 -6.11 16.82 4.28
CA ALA A 299 -6.21 15.46 3.76
C ALA A 299 -7.63 15.14 3.32
N GLN A 300 -7.79 14.71 2.08
CA GLN A 300 -9.02 14.10 1.58
C GLN A 300 -8.75 12.63 1.30
N VAL A 301 -9.53 11.73 1.90
CA VAL A 301 -9.40 10.29 1.67
C VAL A 301 -10.73 9.69 1.26
N ASN A 302 -10.79 9.17 0.04
CA ASN A 302 -12.01 8.62 -0.56
C ASN A 302 -11.83 7.13 -0.83
N GLY A 303 -12.74 6.28 -0.36
CA GLY A 303 -12.68 4.85 -0.59
C GLY A 303 -13.96 4.28 -1.19
N VAL A 304 -13.80 3.37 -2.15
CA VAL A 304 -14.89 2.51 -2.65
C VAL A 304 -14.52 1.06 -2.40
N MET A 305 -15.45 0.27 -1.86
CA MET A 305 -15.21 -1.12 -1.50
C MET A 305 -16.36 -1.99 -2.01
N PHE A 306 -16.02 -3.13 -2.63
CA PHE A 306 -17.01 -4.12 -3.06
C PHE A 306 -16.63 -5.51 -2.54
N THR A 307 -17.62 -6.25 -2.03
CA THR A 307 -17.41 -7.58 -1.46
C THR A 307 -18.53 -8.53 -1.87
N GLU A 308 -18.19 -9.74 -2.29
CA GLU A 308 -19.12 -10.80 -2.69
C GLU A 308 -18.79 -12.16 -2.03
N GLY A 309 -19.61 -13.18 -2.26
CA GLY A 309 -19.40 -14.53 -1.76
C GLY A 309 -19.23 -14.61 -0.23
N LYS A 310 -18.01 -14.93 0.22
CA LYS A 310 -17.63 -15.04 1.65
C LYS A 310 -16.45 -14.14 2.00
N GLN A 311 -16.17 -13.13 1.18
CA GLN A 311 -15.05 -12.22 1.39
C GLN A 311 -15.24 -11.41 2.67
N GLN A 312 -14.14 -11.04 3.30
CA GLN A 312 -14.16 -10.10 4.41
C GLN A 312 -13.10 -9.02 4.20
N LEU A 313 -13.54 -7.77 4.08
CA LEU A 313 -12.64 -6.61 4.00
C LEU A 313 -12.72 -5.83 5.31
N VAL A 314 -11.58 -5.64 5.96
CA VAL A 314 -11.45 -4.89 7.22
C VAL A 314 -10.52 -3.70 7.01
N TYR A 315 -11.06 -2.50 7.16
CA TYR A 315 -10.33 -1.23 7.05
C TYR A 315 -10.39 -0.48 8.37
N ASN A 316 -9.24 -0.36 9.03
CA ASN A 316 -9.05 0.50 10.19
C ASN A 316 -8.46 1.82 9.69
N THR A 317 -9.12 2.94 9.98
CA THR A 317 -8.64 4.27 9.57
C THR A 317 -8.43 5.18 10.77
N LEU A 318 -7.38 6.00 10.73
CA LEU A 318 -7.08 7.00 11.75
C LEU A 318 -6.78 8.35 11.08
N GLN A 319 -7.54 9.37 11.46
CA GLN A 319 -7.25 10.78 11.18
C GLN A 319 -6.68 11.39 12.45
N HIS A 320 -5.35 11.58 12.51
CA HIS A 320 -4.67 12.13 13.67
C HIS A 320 -4.28 13.58 13.41
N HIS A 321 -5.03 14.50 14.04
CA HIS A 321 -4.75 15.93 14.02
C HIS A 321 -3.77 16.28 15.14
N GLU A 322 -2.53 16.57 14.78
CA GLU A 322 -1.45 16.95 15.71
C GLU A 322 -1.21 18.46 15.72
N ALA A 323 -1.46 19.14 14.60
CA ALA A 323 -1.26 20.57 14.41
C ALA A 323 -2.58 21.36 14.27
N PRO A 324 -2.57 22.68 14.53
CA PRO A 324 -3.76 23.50 14.48
C PRO A 324 -4.23 23.81 13.04
N SER A 325 -5.51 24.13 12.91
CA SER A 325 -6.16 24.60 11.68
C SER A 325 -6.11 23.60 10.52
N CYS A 326 -5.92 22.32 10.82
CA CYS A 326 -5.91 21.25 9.84
C CYS A 326 -7.32 20.82 9.44
N ARG A 327 -7.46 20.31 8.21
CA ARG A 327 -8.72 19.79 7.68
C ARG A 327 -8.56 18.34 7.22
N SER A 328 -9.49 17.47 7.60
CA SER A 328 -9.55 16.10 7.07
C SER A 328 -10.98 15.73 6.65
N ASP A 329 -11.12 15.08 5.49
CA ASP A 329 -12.39 14.64 4.92
C ASP A 329 -12.27 13.19 4.45
N LEU A 330 -12.86 12.27 5.21
CA LEU A 330 -12.88 10.84 4.92
C LEU A 330 -14.26 10.39 4.45
N LEU A 331 -14.34 9.88 3.22
CA LEU A 331 -15.56 9.32 2.64
C LEU A 331 -15.33 7.90 2.15
N TYR A 332 -16.00 6.93 2.77
CA TYR A 332 -15.96 5.54 2.36
C TYR A 332 -17.33 5.04 1.91
N LYS A 333 -17.41 4.44 0.74
CA LYS A 333 -18.63 3.82 0.20
C LYS A 333 -18.42 2.33 -0.01
N GLY A 334 -19.28 1.52 0.59
CA GLY A 334 -19.26 0.07 0.46
C GLY A 334 -20.48 -0.46 -0.28
N ALA A 335 -20.31 -1.51 -1.08
CA ALA A 335 -21.41 -2.35 -1.56
C ALA A 335 -21.09 -3.83 -1.26
N LEU A 336 -22.06 -4.54 -0.69
CA LEU A 336 -21.87 -5.91 -0.21
C LEU A 336 -22.93 -6.85 -0.78
N GLN A 337 -22.50 -8.01 -1.28
CA GLN A 337 -23.37 -9.03 -1.88
C GLN A 337 -23.14 -10.42 -1.24
N ASP A 338 -24.12 -11.30 -1.38
CA ASP A 338 -24.13 -12.67 -0.89
C ASP A 338 -24.03 -12.75 0.65
N ARG A 339 -22.95 -13.37 1.16
CA ARG A 339 -22.65 -13.53 2.59
C ARG A 339 -21.36 -12.80 2.96
N SER A 340 -20.97 -11.81 2.17
CA SER A 340 -19.74 -11.06 2.35
C SER A 340 -19.82 -10.14 3.56
N ARG A 341 -18.65 -9.66 3.98
CA ARG A 341 -18.52 -8.79 5.14
C ARG A 341 -17.61 -7.61 4.87
N LEU A 342 -18.07 -6.43 5.25
CA LEU A 342 -17.26 -5.22 5.32
C LEU A 342 -17.18 -4.78 6.78
N VAL A 343 -15.97 -4.57 7.27
CA VAL A 343 -15.73 -3.99 8.58
C VAL A 343 -14.96 -2.70 8.36
N TRP A 344 -15.50 -1.61 8.84
CA TRP A 344 -14.83 -0.32 8.85
C TRP A 344 -14.72 0.18 10.29
N ARG A 345 -13.56 0.70 10.67
CA ARG A 345 -13.35 1.32 11.98
C ARG A 345 -12.63 2.63 11.74
N GLY A 346 -13.37 3.74 11.73
CA GLY A 346 -12.80 5.06 11.54
C GLY A 346 -12.65 5.84 12.83
N MET A 347 -11.44 6.33 13.08
CA MET A 347 -11.09 7.12 14.25
C MET A 347 -10.64 8.52 13.86
N ILE A 348 -11.15 9.54 14.57
CA ILE A 348 -10.58 10.89 14.54
C ILE A 348 -9.96 11.13 15.91
N LYS A 349 -8.65 11.38 15.93
CA LYS A 349 -7.92 11.79 17.12
C LYS A 349 -7.49 13.24 16.95
N VAL A 350 -7.84 14.09 17.92
CA VAL A 350 -7.45 15.51 17.93
C VAL A 350 -6.62 15.77 19.17
N ASP A 351 -5.35 16.10 18.96
CA ASP A 351 -4.45 16.42 20.07
C ASP A 351 -4.77 17.80 20.63
N LYS A 352 -4.40 18.03 21.90
CA LYS A 352 -4.70 19.29 22.61
C LYS A 352 -4.17 20.54 21.86
N ALA A 353 -3.05 20.40 21.14
CA ALA A 353 -2.45 21.48 20.36
C ALA A 353 -3.17 21.75 19.02
N ALA A 354 -3.99 20.83 18.52
CA ALA A 354 -4.67 20.90 17.23
C ALA A 354 -5.94 21.76 17.28
N GLN A 355 -5.78 23.02 17.68
CA GLN A 355 -6.89 23.97 17.75
C GLN A 355 -7.42 24.32 16.35
N LYS A 356 -8.74 24.52 16.24
CA LYS A 356 -9.44 24.80 14.97
C LYS A 356 -9.37 23.66 13.94
N THR A 357 -9.27 22.41 14.40
CA THR A 357 -9.45 21.24 13.54
C THR A 357 -10.84 21.22 12.91
N ASP A 358 -10.90 20.92 11.62
CA ASP A 358 -12.10 20.53 10.90
C ASP A 358 -11.95 19.08 10.41
N GLY A 359 -12.64 18.15 11.08
CA GLY A 359 -12.56 16.72 10.76
C GLY A 359 -13.93 16.19 10.40
N TYR A 360 -14.05 15.61 9.20
CA TYR A 360 -15.25 14.95 8.72
C TYR A 360 -14.98 13.49 8.37
N GLN A 361 -15.94 12.62 8.71
CA GLN A 361 -15.86 11.20 8.40
C GLN A 361 -17.25 10.65 8.09
N ARG A 362 -17.37 9.97 6.96
CA ARG A 362 -18.61 9.33 6.52
C ARG A 362 -18.33 7.97 5.92
N ASN A 363 -19.11 6.98 6.35
CA ASN A 363 -19.12 5.65 5.77
C ASN A 363 -20.56 5.27 5.39
N ASP A 364 -20.83 5.12 4.09
CA ASP A 364 -22.13 4.69 3.55
C ASP A 364 -22.00 3.27 2.98
N ASN A 365 -22.78 2.31 3.48
CA ASN A 365 -22.72 0.92 3.01
C ASN A 365 -24.07 0.47 2.44
N LEU A 366 -24.06 -0.05 1.22
CA LEU A 366 -25.21 -0.62 0.53
C LEU A 366 -25.20 -2.14 0.65
N MET A 367 -26.25 -2.70 1.26
CA MET A 367 -26.47 -4.13 1.38
C MET A 367 -27.27 -4.63 0.17
N LEU A 368 -26.66 -5.43 -0.70
CA LEU A 368 -27.29 -6.02 -1.90
C LEU A 368 -27.90 -7.41 -1.63
N SER A 369 -27.67 -7.98 -0.46
CA SER A 369 -28.17 -9.30 -0.07
C SER A 369 -28.50 -9.32 1.43
N GLU A 370 -29.56 -10.04 1.80
CA GLU A 370 -30.02 -10.15 3.20
C GLU A 370 -28.96 -10.75 4.13
N ALA A 371 -28.09 -11.62 3.61
CA ALA A 371 -27.08 -12.32 4.39
C ALA A 371 -25.72 -11.60 4.44
N ALA A 372 -25.55 -10.50 3.71
CA ALA A 372 -24.34 -9.69 3.77
C ALA A 372 -24.29 -8.95 5.12
N ARG A 373 -23.10 -8.56 5.58
CA ARG A 373 -22.93 -7.85 6.86
C ARG A 373 -21.96 -6.68 6.79
N SER A 374 -22.39 -5.53 7.25
CA SER A 374 -21.53 -4.38 7.52
C SER A 374 -21.37 -4.18 9.04
N ASP A 375 -20.15 -3.91 9.50
CA ASP A 375 -19.86 -3.44 10.85
C ASP A 375 -19.04 -2.14 10.74
N SER A 376 -19.53 -1.03 11.32
CA SER A 376 -18.95 0.32 11.20
C SER A 376 -18.74 0.98 12.55
#